data_AF-A0A7J7GGV4-F1
#
_entry.id   AF-A0A7J7GGV4-F1
#
_cell.length_a   1.000
_cell.length_b   1.000
_cell.length_c   1.000
_cell.angle_alpha   90.00
_cell.angle_beta   90.00
_cell.angle_gamma   90.00
#
_symmetry.space_group_name_H-M   'P 1'
#
loop_
_entity.id
_entity.type
_entity.pdbx_description
1 polymer ?
#
loop_
_entity_poly.entity_id
_entity_poly.type
_entity_poly.pdbx_seq_one_letter_code
_entity_poly.pdbx_strand_id
1 'polypeptide(L)'
;MDLRRICWVLCSYTVVLLIFNNPCSVKAGDIVQGDDSAPKKPGCENDFILVKVQTWVDGIENREFVGVGARFGIAIVSKEKNANQTRLLQSNPRDCCSQPNIKFAGDVIMADRGNCKFTTKANIAEAAGASAVLIINNQKELYKMVCEPDETDLNIHIPAVILPQDAGTSLEKMLMNSSSGNFPYYP
;
A
#
# COMPACT_ATOMS: atom_id res chain seq x y z
N MET A 1 -55.35 25.67 24.54
CA MET A 1 -53.91 25.56 24.23
C MET A 1 -53.68 26.17 22.87
N ASP A 2 -52.80 27.17 22.81
CA ASP A 2 -52.65 28.08 21.69
C ASP A 2 -51.91 27.39 20.52
N LEU A 3 -52.57 27.22 19.37
CA LEU A 3 -52.07 26.47 18.20
C LEU A 3 -50.72 27.03 17.71
N ARG A 4 -50.49 28.32 17.95
CA ARG A 4 -49.24 29.03 17.66
C ARG A 4 -48.05 28.54 18.49
N ARG A 5 -48.27 28.18 19.76
CA ARG A 5 -47.22 27.64 20.64
C ARG A 5 -46.85 26.21 20.25
N ILE A 6 -47.83 25.40 19.84
CA ILE A 6 -47.61 24.03 19.38
C ILE A 6 -46.78 24.04 18.09
N CYS A 7 -47.12 24.92 17.15
CA CYS A 7 -46.35 25.06 15.90
C CYS A 7 -44.90 25.50 16.17
N TRP A 8 -44.67 26.40 17.13
CA TRP A 8 -43.33 26.88 17.47
C TRP A 8 -42.46 25.80 18.12
N VAL A 9 -43.05 24.96 18.99
CA VAL A 9 -42.36 23.82 19.62
C VAL A 9 -42.05 22.72 18.61
N LEU A 10 -42.96 22.45 17.67
CA LEU A 10 -42.71 21.47 16.60
C LEU A 10 -41.62 21.95 15.64
N CYS A 11 -41.64 23.23 15.26
CA CYS A 11 -40.59 23.81 14.42
C CYS A 11 -39.23 23.78 15.12
N SER A 12 -39.14 24.16 16.40
CA SER A 12 -37.87 24.12 17.13
C SER A 12 -37.34 22.69 17.27
N TYR A 13 -38.21 21.70 17.51
CA TYR A 13 -37.82 20.30 17.58
C TYR A 13 -37.27 19.76 16.25
N THR A 14 -37.89 20.13 15.12
CA THR A 14 -37.40 19.74 13.79
C THR A 14 -36.05 20.38 13.44
N VAL A 15 -35.83 21.64 13.82
CA VAL A 15 -34.55 22.32 13.61
C VAL A 15 -33.45 21.67 14.46
N VAL A 16 -33.75 21.33 15.71
CA VAL A 16 -32.82 20.63 16.61
C VAL A 16 -32.45 19.25 16.06
N LEU A 17 -33.41 18.46 15.56
CA LEU A 17 -33.14 17.17 14.95
C LEU A 17 -32.31 17.25 13.66
N LEU A 18 -32.42 18.33 12.89
CA LEU A 18 -31.60 18.56 11.69
C LEU A 18 -30.16 18.98 12.03
N ILE A 19 -29.95 19.67 13.15
CA ILE A 19 -28.60 20.07 13.61
C ILE A 19 -27.84 18.85 14.16
N PHE A 20 -28.52 17.96 14.90
CA PHE A 20 -27.89 16.77 15.49
C PHE A 20 -27.69 15.58 14.53
N ASN A 21 -28.29 15.60 13.34
CA ASN A 21 -28.17 14.53 12.34
C ASN A 21 -27.20 14.85 11.19
N ASN A 22 -26.30 15.83 11.34
CA ASN A 22 -25.21 15.97 10.39
C ASN A 22 -24.11 14.96 10.75
N PRO A 23 -23.95 13.84 10.03
CA PRO A 23 -22.80 12.98 10.24
C PRO A 23 -21.55 13.81 9.95
N CYS A 24 -20.69 13.94 10.96
CA CYS A 24 -19.36 14.50 10.78
C CYS A 24 -18.63 13.59 9.78
N SER A 25 -18.52 14.03 8.53
CA SER A 25 -17.77 13.31 7.51
C SER A 25 -16.29 13.51 7.81
N VAL A 26 -15.71 12.59 8.59
CA VAL A 26 -14.27 12.51 8.78
C VAL A 26 -13.68 11.99 7.48
N LYS A 27 -12.97 12.84 6.75
CA LYS A 27 -12.11 12.40 5.65
C LYS A 27 -10.83 11.83 6.26
N ALA A 28 -10.67 10.51 6.21
CA ALA A 28 -9.38 9.89 6.46
C ALA A 28 -8.44 10.33 5.32
N GLY A 29 -7.36 11.02 5.66
CA GLY A 29 -6.27 11.36 4.74
C GLY A 29 -5.04 10.53 5.05
N ASP A 30 -4.14 10.40 4.09
CA ASP A 30 -2.90 9.64 4.20
C ASP A 30 -2.06 10.14 5.38
N ILE A 31 -1.55 9.21 6.21
CA ILE A 31 -0.55 9.56 7.23
C ILE A 31 0.78 9.68 6.52
N VAL A 32 1.08 10.89 6.07
CA VAL A 32 2.34 11.24 5.42
C VAL A 32 3.37 11.51 6.52
N GLN A 33 4.37 10.64 6.64
CA GLN A 33 5.51 10.92 7.49
C GLN A 33 6.61 11.56 6.65
N GLY A 34 6.63 12.89 6.65
CA GLY A 34 7.71 13.67 6.07
C GLY A 34 9.05 13.26 6.69
N ASP A 35 10.06 13.08 5.83
CA ASP A 35 11.43 12.83 6.24
C ASP A 35 12.35 13.74 5.44
N ASP A 36 12.72 14.85 6.05
CA ASP A 36 13.64 15.83 5.46
C ASP A 36 15.11 15.36 5.55
N SER A 37 15.39 14.30 6.31
CA SER A 37 16.74 13.74 6.45
C SER A 37 17.07 12.70 5.39
N ALA A 38 16.05 12.04 4.83
CA ALA A 38 16.24 11.08 3.74
C ALA A 38 16.63 11.82 2.43
N PRO A 39 17.69 11.39 1.72
CA PRO A 39 18.12 12.00 0.48
C PRO A 39 16.97 12.17 -0.52
N LYS A 40 16.90 13.34 -1.19
CA LYS A 40 15.97 13.63 -2.29
C LYS A 40 16.77 13.75 -3.57
N LYS A 41 16.35 13.04 -4.61
CA LYS A 41 16.94 13.07 -5.96
C LYS A 41 15.85 12.75 -6.99
N PRO A 42 16.00 13.14 -8.26
CA PRO A 42 15.02 12.80 -9.30
C PRO A 42 14.66 11.30 -9.30
N GLY A 43 13.35 11.02 -9.20
CA GLY A 43 12.81 9.65 -9.11
C GLY A 43 12.85 9.00 -7.72
N CYS A 44 13.31 9.72 -6.70
CA CYS A 44 13.31 9.27 -5.30
C CYS A 44 13.02 10.42 -4.33
N GLU A 45 11.78 10.90 -4.40
CA GLU A 45 11.30 12.04 -3.61
C GLU A 45 9.92 11.77 -3.00
N ASN A 46 9.40 10.54 -3.09
CA ASN A 46 8.12 10.18 -2.52
C ASN A 46 8.16 10.29 -0.99
N ASP A 47 7.02 10.66 -0.41
CA ASP A 47 6.88 10.61 1.03
C ASP A 47 6.68 9.16 1.52
N PHE A 48 7.09 8.90 2.76
CA PHE A 48 6.76 7.63 3.40
C PHE A 48 5.31 7.67 3.84
N ILE A 49 4.47 6.92 3.13
CA ILE A 49 3.08 6.74 3.52
C ILE A 49 2.87 5.34 4.11
N LEU A 50 2.06 5.27 5.16
CA LEU A 50 1.56 4.01 5.66
C LEU A 50 0.48 3.49 4.71
N VAL A 51 0.64 2.25 4.26
CA VAL A 51 -0.27 1.60 3.32
C VAL A 51 -0.94 0.40 3.96
N LYS A 52 -2.19 0.19 3.59
CA LYS A 52 -2.96 -1.01 3.93
C LYS A 52 -2.93 -1.97 2.74
N VAL A 53 -2.33 -3.14 2.96
CA VAL A 53 -2.27 -4.24 2.01
C VAL A 53 -3.36 -5.22 2.38
N GLN A 54 -4.53 -5.07 1.76
CA GLN A 54 -5.65 -5.99 1.92
C GLN A 54 -5.40 -7.26 1.07
N THR A 55 -5.88 -8.42 1.52
CA THR A 55 -5.69 -9.69 0.81
C THR A 55 -7.02 -10.37 0.49
N TRP A 56 -7.06 -11.14 -0.59
CA TRP A 56 -8.22 -11.94 -1.00
C TRP A 56 -7.79 -13.38 -1.30
N VAL A 57 -8.58 -14.33 -0.81
CA VAL A 57 -8.42 -15.76 -1.11
C VAL A 57 -9.75 -16.23 -1.70
N ASP A 58 -9.71 -16.78 -2.91
CA ASP A 58 -10.90 -17.24 -3.64
C ASP A 58 -12.01 -16.18 -3.76
N GLY A 59 -11.60 -14.92 -3.96
CA GLY A 59 -12.51 -13.77 -4.07
C GLY A 59 -13.08 -13.26 -2.74
N ILE A 60 -12.76 -13.91 -1.62
CA ILE A 60 -13.21 -13.52 -0.28
C ILE A 60 -12.11 -12.68 0.38
N GLU A 61 -12.50 -11.51 0.87
CA GLU A 61 -11.63 -10.62 1.63
C GLU A 61 -11.10 -11.35 2.88
N ASN A 62 -9.80 -11.23 3.12
CA ASN A 62 -9.10 -11.92 4.20
C ASN A 62 -8.34 -10.91 5.06
N ARG A 63 -7.10 -11.21 5.45
CA ARG A 63 -6.29 -10.36 6.33
C ARG A 63 -5.84 -9.07 5.66
N GLU A 64 -5.70 -8.03 6.48
CA GLU A 64 -5.05 -6.78 6.14
C GLU A 64 -3.66 -6.72 6.78
N PHE A 65 -2.68 -6.14 6.08
CA PHE A 65 -1.35 -5.88 6.60
C PHE A 65 -1.00 -4.40 6.46
N VAL A 66 -0.26 -3.86 7.43
CA VAL A 66 0.27 -2.49 7.37
C VAL A 66 1.69 -2.52 6.83
N GLY A 67 1.94 -1.71 5.81
CA GLY A 67 3.25 -1.53 5.19
C GLY A 67 3.64 -0.06 5.05
N VAL A 68 4.81 0.17 4.45
CA VAL A 68 5.31 1.51 4.13
C VAL A 68 5.63 1.59 2.63
N GLY A 69 5.19 2.67 1.99
CA GLY A 69 5.60 3.00 0.62
C GLY A 69 7.09 3.39 0.53
N ALA A 70 7.72 3.12 -0.60
CA ALA A 70 9.08 3.54 -0.88
C ALA A 70 9.18 5.04 -1.19
N ARG A 71 10.38 5.59 -0.98
CA ARG A 71 10.74 6.95 -1.43
C ARG A 71 10.90 7.06 -2.95
N PHE A 72 11.01 5.94 -3.66
CA PHE A 72 11.14 5.85 -5.11
C PHE A 72 9.91 5.18 -5.75
N GLY A 73 9.88 5.15 -7.08
CA GLY A 73 8.77 4.57 -7.83
C GLY A 73 7.62 5.55 -8.00
N ILE A 74 6.49 5.07 -8.54
CA ILE A 74 5.26 5.89 -8.53
C ILE A 74 4.80 6.05 -7.09
N ALA A 75 4.39 7.28 -6.75
CA ALA A 75 3.84 7.60 -5.45
C ALA A 75 2.52 6.84 -5.23
N ILE A 76 2.46 6.07 -4.14
CA ILE A 76 1.24 5.40 -3.74
C ILE A 76 0.29 6.45 -3.16
N VAL A 77 -0.95 6.50 -3.65
CA VAL A 77 -2.01 7.34 -3.08
C VAL A 77 -3.01 6.46 -2.33
N SER A 78 -3.30 6.77 -1.06
CA SER A 78 -4.28 5.97 -0.33
C SER A 78 -5.69 6.25 -0.87
N LYS A 79 -6.24 5.30 -1.63
CA LYS A 79 -7.64 5.29 -2.05
C LYS A 79 -8.28 4.01 -1.55
N GLU A 80 -8.63 4.00 -0.27
CA GLU A 80 -9.10 2.84 0.52
C GLU A 80 -10.27 2.02 -0.05
N LYS A 81 -10.88 2.37 -1.20
CA LYS A 81 -12.13 1.75 -1.67
C LYS A 81 -12.18 1.25 -3.13
N ASN A 82 -11.14 1.43 -3.95
CA ASN A 82 -11.20 1.06 -5.39
C ASN A 82 -9.87 0.47 -5.91
N ALA A 83 -9.26 -0.42 -5.13
CA ALA A 83 -7.98 -1.01 -5.50
C ALA A 83 -8.18 -2.22 -6.44
N ASN A 84 -7.44 -2.29 -7.54
CA ASN A 84 -7.62 -3.33 -8.55
C ASN A 84 -6.95 -4.64 -8.10
N GLN A 85 -7.73 -5.70 -7.89
CA GLN A 85 -7.25 -7.00 -7.40
C GLN A 85 -6.30 -7.67 -8.42
N THR A 86 -5.02 -7.79 -8.08
CA THR A 86 -3.94 -8.25 -8.96
C THR A 86 -3.22 -9.45 -8.36
N ARG A 87 -2.85 -10.51 -9.08
CA ARG A 87 -2.21 -11.67 -8.41
C ARG A 87 -0.89 -11.28 -7.74
N LEU A 88 -0.58 -11.91 -6.61
CA LEU A 88 0.76 -11.83 -6.00
C LEU A 88 1.51 -13.12 -6.29
N LEU A 89 2.71 -12.97 -6.81
CA LEU A 89 3.62 -14.09 -7.07
C LEU A 89 4.89 -13.92 -6.25
N GLN A 90 5.38 -15.03 -5.70
CA GLN A 90 6.70 -15.05 -5.10
C GLN A 90 7.77 -14.99 -6.20
N SER A 91 8.73 -14.07 -6.07
CA SER A 91 9.88 -14.01 -6.97
C SER A 91 10.74 -15.29 -6.86
N ASN A 92 11.36 -15.68 -7.97
CA ASN A 92 12.39 -16.72 -8.01
C ASN A 92 13.57 -16.24 -8.87
N PRO A 93 14.72 -15.86 -8.27
CA PRO A 93 15.08 -16.01 -6.86
C PRO A 93 14.24 -15.12 -5.92
N ARG A 94 14.09 -15.58 -4.67
CA ARG A 94 13.21 -14.94 -3.67
C ARG A 94 13.57 -13.49 -3.38
N ASP A 95 14.84 -13.14 -3.45
CA ASP A 95 15.31 -11.77 -3.22
C ASP A 95 15.12 -10.84 -4.43
N CYS A 96 14.75 -11.35 -5.61
CA CYS A 96 14.65 -10.56 -6.85
C CYS A 96 15.93 -9.76 -7.16
N CYS A 97 17.11 -10.28 -6.80
CA CYS A 97 18.40 -9.64 -7.09
C CYS A 97 18.99 -10.04 -8.46
N SER A 98 18.32 -10.94 -9.17
CA SER A 98 18.62 -11.28 -10.57
C SER A 98 17.32 -11.54 -11.33
N GLN A 99 17.44 -11.60 -12.66
CA GLN A 99 16.30 -11.80 -13.56
C GLN A 99 15.47 -13.03 -13.13
N PRO A 100 14.17 -12.84 -12.85
CA PRO A 100 13.29 -13.95 -12.52
C PRO A 100 13.06 -14.87 -13.71
N ASN A 101 12.85 -16.16 -13.43
CA ASN A 101 12.65 -17.18 -14.46
C ASN A 101 11.33 -17.04 -15.23
N ILE A 102 10.41 -16.19 -14.77
CA ILE A 102 9.09 -15.96 -15.36
C ILE A 102 8.85 -14.46 -15.56
N LYS A 103 8.04 -14.12 -16.57
CA LYS A 103 7.48 -12.77 -16.70
C LYS A 103 6.25 -12.66 -15.81
N PHE A 104 6.06 -11.49 -15.23
CA PHE A 104 5.02 -11.25 -14.24
C PHE A 104 3.71 -10.70 -14.82
N ALA A 105 3.72 -10.24 -16.08
CA ALA A 105 2.51 -9.93 -16.87
C ALA A 105 1.48 -9.02 -16.14
N GLY A 106 1.96 -8.04 -15.38
CA GLY A 106 1.13 -7.12 -14.60
C GLY A 106 0.80 -7.60 -13.18
N ASP A 107 1.32 -8.76 -12.74
CA ASP A 107 1.15 -9.25 -11.36
C ASP A 107 2.04 -8.48 -10.37
N VAL A 108 1.66 -8.50 -9.09
CA VAL A 108 2.45 -7.96 -7.96
C VAL A 108 3.49 -9.00 -7.56
N ILE A 109 4.71 -8.56 -7.29
CA ILE A 109 5.80 -9.47 -6.94
C ILE A 109 6.23 -9.32 -5.50
N MET A 110 6.23 -10.47 -4.81
CA MET A 110 6.78 -10.59 -3.47
C MET A 110 8.27 -10.91 -3.54
N ALA A 111 9.09 -10.10 -2.87
CA ALA A 111 10.54 -10.29 -2.82
C ALA A 111 11.09 -10.12 -1.39
N ASP A 112 12.09 -10.90 -1.02
CA ASP A 112 12.69 -10.84 0.31
C ASP A 112 13.75 -9.73 0.38
N ARG A 113 13.81 -9.01 1.50
CA ARG A 113 14.87 -8.02 1.79
C ARG A 113 16.21 -8.73 2.00
N GLY A 114 17.26 -8.19 1.37
CA GLY A 114 18.64 -8.68 1.47
C GLY A 114 19.34 -8.72 0.11
N ASN A 115 20.63 -9.03 0.11
CA ASN A 115 21.51 -9.30 -1.05
C ASN A 115 21.73 -8.15 -2.07
N CYS A 116 20.76 -7.27 -2.29
CA CYS A 116 20.85 -6.12 -3.17
C CYS A 116 19.95 -4.98 -2.68
N LYS A 117 20.11 -3.79 -3.28
CA LYS A 117 19.37 -2.56 -2.93
C LYS A 117 17.87 -2.70 -3.26
N PHE A 118 17.02 -1.93 -2.58
CA PHE A 118 15.57 -1.96 -2.82
C PHE A 118 15.19 -1.51 -4.25
N THR A 119 15.84 -0.46 -4.72
CA THR A 119 15.76 0.06 -6.09
C THR A 119 16.16 -0.99 -7.13
N THR A 120 17.21 -1.79 -6.86
CA THR A 120 17.60 -2.90 -7.74
C THR A 120 16.47 -3.92 -7.87
N LYS A 121 15.84 -4.31 -6.76
CA LYS A 121 14.70 -5.25 -6.77
C LYS A 121 13.52 -4.70 -7.57
N ALA A 122 13.21 -3.42 -7.39
CA ALA A 122 12.12 -2.75 -8.11
C ALA A 122 12.39 -2.67 -9.62
N ASN A 123 13.60 -2.29 -10.04
CA ASN A 123 14.00 -2.26 -11.45
C ASN A 123 13.90 -3.65 -12.10
N ILE A 124 14.35 -4.71 -11.40
CA ILE A 124 14.28 -6.08 -11.90
C ILE A 124 12.83 -6.54 -12.02
N ALA A 125 11.99 -6.27 -11.01
CA ALA A 125 10.57 -6.59 -11.04
C ALA A 125 9.83 -5.87 -12.18
N GLU A 126 10.09 -4.57 -12.36
CA GLU A 126 9.55 -3.76 -13.45
C GLU A 126 9.98 -4.30 -14.81
N ALA A 127 11.27 -4.58 -15.00
CA ALA A 127 11.79 -5.14 -16.25
C ALA A 127 11.21 -6.53 -16.57
N ALA A 128 10.81 -7.28 -15.54
CA ALA A 128 10.08 -8.55 -15.68
C ALA A 128 8.57 -8.38 -15.90
N GLY A 129 8.08 -7.13 -15.96
CA GLY A 129 6.70 -6.78 -16.26
C GLY A 129 5.77 -6.86 -15.06
N ALA A 130 6.28 -6.71 -13.84
CA ALA A 130 5.43 -6.58 -12.65
C ALA A 130 4.65 -5.26 -12.72
N SER A 131 3.44 -5.24 -12.15
CA SER A 131 2.78 -3.95 -11.85
C SER A 131 3.36 -3.32 -10.60
N ALA A 132 4.03 -4.12 -9.76
CA ALA A 132 4.36 -3.78 -8.39
C ALA A 132 5.41 -4.65 -7.74
N VAL A 133 6.09 -4.11 -6.73
CA VAL A 133 6.92 -4.90 -5.81
C VAL A 133 6.48 -4.73 -4.36
N LEU A 134 6.25 -5.86 -3.70
CA LEU A 134 5.98 -6.03 -2.28
C LEU A 134 7.20 -6.69 -1.64
N ILE A 135 7.95 -5.92 -0.85
CA ILE A 135 9.18 -6.39 -0.23
C ILE A 135 8.88 -6.89 1.19
N ILE A 136 9.36 -8.08 1.53
CA ILE A 136 9.25 -8.65 2.87
C ILE A 136 10.51 -8.29 3.64
N ASN A 137 10.34 -7.54 4.72
CA ASN A 137 11.42 -7.18 5.60
C ASN A 137 11.97 -8.43 6.32
N ASN A 138 13.26 -8.39 6.68
CA ASN A 138 13.91 -9.39 7.52
C ASN A 138 13.88 -9.01 9.02
N GLN A 139 13.18 -7.93 9.35
CA GLN A 139 12.98 -7.39 10.70
C GLN A 139 11.48 -7.23 10.98
N LYS A 140 11.11 -7.18 12.26
CA LYS A 140 9.70 -7.11 12.69
C LYS A 140 9.13 -5.70 12.65
N GLU A 141 9.98 -4.69 12.57
CA GLU A 141 9.60 -3.30 12.50
C GLU A 141 9.30 -2.87 11.06
N LEU A 142 8.48 -1.83 10.93
CA LEU A 142 8.34 -1.11 9.67
C LEU A 142 9.67 -0.44 9.32
N TYR A 143 10.06 -0.50 8.05
CA TYR A 143 11.32 0.02 7.57
C TYR A 143 11.09 1.00 6.42
N LYS A 144 11.89 2.07 6.37
CA LYS A 144 11.81 3.07 5.30
C LYS A 144 12.75 2.68 4.16
N MET A 145 12.18 2.44 2.98
CA MET A 145 12.99 2.19 1.79
C MET A 145 13.45 3.52 1.19
N VAL A 146 14.71 3.86 1.44
CA VAL A 146 15.39 5.05 0.92
C VAL A 146 16.27 4.68 -0.27
N CYS A 147 16.65 5.67 -1.06
CA CYS A 147 17.66 5.53 -2.11
C CYS A 147 19.05 5.79 -1.54
N GLU A 148 20.04 5.07 -2.06
CA GLU A 148 21.43 5.23 -1.60
C GLU A 148 22.09 6.45 -2.28
N PRO A 149 23.05 7.13 -1.62
CA PRO A 149 23.65 8.35 -2.16
C PRO A 149 24.36 8.18 -3.51
N ASP A 150 24.89 6.99 -3.79
CA ASP A 150 25.66 6.64 -5.00
C ASP A 150 24.78 6.29 -6.21
N GLU A 151 23.46 6.14 -6.02
CA GLU A 151 22.56 5.87 -7.13
C GLU A 151 22.33 7.13 -7.98
N THR A 152 22.40 6.99 -9.30
CA THR A 152 22.04 8.06 -10.25
C THR A 152 20.52 8.26 -10.28
N ASP A 153 20.05 9.16 -11.15
CA ASP A 153 18.62 9.38 -11.39
C ASP A 153 17.87 8.05 -11.55
N LEU A 154 16.84 7.86 -10.75
CA LEU A 154 16.07 6.62 -10.69
C LEU A 154 14.86 6.72 -11.60
N ASN A 155 14.67 5.71 -12.44
CA ASN A 155 13.58 5.67 -13.42
C ASN A 155 12.72 4.42 -13.21
N ILE A 156 12.11 4.33 -12.03
CA ILE A 156 11.24 3.22 -11.61
C ILE A 156 9.80 3.70 -11.72
N HIS A 157 8.95 3.00 -12.48
CA HIS A 157 7.54 3.34 -12.72
C HIS A 157 6.58 2.31 -12.14
N ILE A 158 7.06 1.49 -11.21
CA ILE A 158 6.20 0.70 -10.34
C ILE A 158 6.35 1.22 -8.91
N PRO A 159 5.26 1.46 -8.19
CA PRO A 159 5.31 1.62 -6.74
C PRO A 159 6.00 0.46 -5.98
N ALA A 160 6.52 0.73 -4.80
CA ALA A 160 7.13 -0.29 -3.94
C ALA A 160 6.62 -0.17 -2.51
N VAL A 161 6.25 -1.32 -1.92
CA VAL A 161 5.77 -1.41 -0.54
C VAL A 161 6.64 -2.38 0.23
N ILE A 162 6.93 -2.10 1.51
CA ILE A 162 7.57 -3.06 2.40
C ILE A 162 6.64 -3.45 3.55
N LEU A 163 6.60 -4.74 3.87
CA LEU A 163 5.91 -5.31 5.01
C LEU A 163 6.90 -5.82 6.06
N PRO A 164 6.58 -5.76 7.36
CA PRO A 164 7.34 -6.44 8.40
C PRO A 164 7.44 -7.95 8.18
N GLN A 165 8.47 -8.57 8.77
CA GLN A 165 8.73 -10.02 8.65
C GLN A 165 7.54 -10.90 9.06
N ASP A 166 6.87 -10.55 10.17
CA ASP A 166 5.74 -11.34 10.69
C ASP A 166 4.51 -11.27 9.75
N ALA A 167 4.31 -10.13 9.09
CA ALA A 167 3.28 -9.94 8.06
C ALA A 167 3.62 -10.74 6.80
N GLY A 168 4.87 -10.66 6.31
CA GLY A 168 5.34 -11.44 5.17
C GLY A 168 5.22 -12.95 5.39
N THR A 169 5.60 -13.45 6.56
CA THR A 169 5.46 -14.87 6.91
C THR A 169 3.99 -15.31 6.89
N SER A 170 3.08 -14.44 7.34
CA SER A 170 1.64 -14.72 7.30
C SER A 170 1.10 -14.75 5.87
N LEU A 171 1.58 -13.84 5.04
CA LEU A 171 1.25 -13.72 3.63
C LEU A 171 1.76 -14.91 2.80
N GLU A 172 2.99 -15.36 3.03
CA GLU A 172 3.56 -16.55 2.40
C GLU A 172 2.75 -17.81 2.70
N LYS A 173 2.32 -17.99 3.95
CA LYS A 173 1.45 -19.11 4.34
C LYS A 173 0.12 -19.07 3.57
N MET A 174 -0.41 -17.88 3.32
CA MET A 174 -1.61 -17.72 2.51
C MET A 174 -1.33 -18.11 1.05
N LEU A 175 -0.21 -17.69 0.46
CA LEU A 175 0.17 -18.09 -0.90
C LEU A 175 0.38 -19.60 -1.06
N MET A 176 0.94 -20.28 -0.05
CA MET A 176 1.15 -21.74 -0.09
C MET A 176 -0.16 -22.52 0.03
N ASN A 177 -1.14 -21.98 0.76
CA ASN A 177 -2.41 -22.64 1.02
C ASN A 177 -3.49 -22.33 -0.03
N SER A 178 -3.28 -21.32 -0.87
CA SER A 178 -4.22 -20.87 -1.89
C SER A 178 -3.70 -21.22 -3.28
N SER A 179 -4.55 -21.67 -4.21
CA SER A 179 -4.10 -22.01 -5.56
C SER A 179 -3.71 -20.81 -6.44
N SER A 180 -3.98 -19.57 -5.98
CA SER A 180 -3.49 -18.30 -6.56
C SER A 180 -4.14 -17.14 -5.81
N GLY A 181 -3.40 -16.35 -5.04
CA GLY A 181 -3.96 -15.19 -4.33
C GLY A 181 -4.00 -13.93 -5.20
N ASN A 182 -5.12 -13.19 -5.16
CA ASN A 182 -5.27 -11.86 -5.75
C ASN A 182 -5.12 -10.79 -4.66
N PHE A 183 -4.35 -9.75 -4.95
CA PHE A 183 -3.86 -8.68 -4.08
C PHE A 183 -3.94 -7.34 -4.81
N PRO A 184 -4.65 -6.36 -4.27
CA PRO A 184 -4.67 -5.05 -4.86
C PRO A 184 -3.33 -4.37 -4.74
N TYR A 185 -3.00 -3.68 -5.81
CA TYR A 185 -1.93 -2.74 -5.87
C TYR A 185 -2.44 -1.41 -6.42
N TYR A 186 -1.89 -0.33 -5.88
CA TYR A 186 -2.27 1.04 -6.20
C TYR A 186 -1.18 1.64 -7.09
N PRO A 187 -1.46 1.97 -8.37
CA PRO A 187 -0.68 2.97 -9.07
C PRO A 187 -0.89 4.37 -8.47
#